data_AF-A0A6B2M1A2-F1
#
_entry.id   AF-A0A6B2M1A2-F1
#
_cell.length_a   1.000
_cell.length_b   1.000
_cell.length_c   1.000
_cell.angle_alpha   90.00
_cell.angle_beta   90.00
_cell.angle_gamma   90.00
#
_symmetry.space_group_name_H-M   'P 1'
#
loop_
_entity.id
_entity.type
_entity.pdbx_description
1 polymer ?
#
loop_
_entity_poly.entity_id
_entity_poly.type
_entity_poly.pdbx_seq_one_letter_code
_entity_poly.pdbx_strand_id
1 'polypeptide(L)'
;MSVEQFGVVPDGTDATPGVLAALQYCQTHNVSCLVFPNGRYDFFPDFAKDLYLYLCNNDAGLKRIVFPLIDFEEFTIDGQGSEFVFHGLINPFFVSKSSSITLKEFSVDFERSFHSEGRILSVDDEGMDLHIPEHFPYKICGGLLRFVGNDSAVESSNSAASRLVYGSNHLLEFDTTERKTAFMAKDYYFNGTASYPAREIGKRTIRLSIKGLTGKPGNTLVFGPNHRNYPAFVLNESRDICVESITIHHAGGMGILAQLCHNVHIDKCRVTPSKGRILSTTADATHFANCTGLLSLTDNLFENQGDDATNIHGVYVQIARMISSHELLVRLVHPQQIGFDFIHEGLEIEFVDGRSLQTIGEGKVIRKKPLNKEFTQIVLEKPIPEGLTVGDAIAANRDYPEVRISGNTIRNNRARGMLLNCRGKTRVENNYFHTPGAAILFEGDASYWFEQGGVSDCVIQGNTFDNCLFGVWGKGVIDVQAGIHEKRESSRYNRNIVIKDNRFIRGNQSPLLHAFCVDNLQWRDNQIEASRIDNPESPFIISFCSNVSIKDELYCETDPLPNLNT
;
A
#
# COMPACT_ATOMS: atom_id res chain seq x y z
N MET A 1 -12.38 -29.81 -7.43
CA MET A 1 -13.61 -29.62 -8.24
C MET A 1 -13.30 -28.60 -9.32
N SER A 2 -13.87 -28.71 -10.54
CA SER A 2 -13.68 -27.73 -11.62
C SER A 2 -14.84 -26.74 -11.65
N VAL A 3 -14.55 -25.47 -11.92
CA VAL A 3 -15.56 -24.40 -12.14
C VAL A 3 -16.45 -24.67 -13.36
N GLU A 4 -15.99 -25.47 -14.33
CA GLU A 4 -16.77 -25.84 -15.53
C GLU A 4 -18.08 -26.57 -15.18
N GLN A 5 -18.12 -27.26 -14.03
CA GLN A 5 -19.32 -27.93 -13.53
C GLN A 5 -20.44 -26.93 -13.19
N PHE A 6 -20.11 -25.64 -13.09
CA PHE A 6 -21.02 -24.54 -12.81
C PHE A 6 -21.17 -23.59 -14.01
N GLY A 7 -20.81 -24.07 -15.21
CA GLY A 7 -20.96 -23.30 -16.46
C GLY A 7 -19.92 -22.21 -16.67
N VAL A 8 -18.86 -22.19 -15.86
CA VAL A 8 -17.73 -21.26 -16.00
C VAL A 8 -16.71 -21.87 -16.95
N VAL A 9 -16.59 -21.31 -18.15
CA VAL A 9 -15.65 -21.77 -19.18
C VAL A 9 -14.70 -20.65 -19.59
N PRO A 10 -13.45 -20.96 -19.96
CA PRO A 10 -12.52 -20.00 -20.56
C PRO A 10 -13.12 -19.25 -21.75
N ASP A 11 -12.79 -17.96 -21.89
CA ASP A 11 -13.26 -17.06 -22.95
C ASP A 11 -14.80 -17.04 -23.08
N GLY A 12 -15.49 -17.38 -21.99
CA GLY A 12 -16.94 -17.41 -21.89
C GLY A 12 -17.57 -16.04 -21.63
N THR A 13 -18.84 -16.06 -21.25
CA THR A 13 -19.54 -14.87 -20.73
C THR A 13 -19.16 -14.62 -19.26
N ASP A 14 -19.83 -13.68 -18.60
CA ASP A 14 -19.64 -13.39 -17.18
C ASP A 14 -19.58 -14.65 -16.31
N ALA A 15 -18.42 -14.90 -15.71
CA ALA A 15 -18.15 -16.06 -14.86
C ALA A 15 -18.71 -15.89 -13.44
N THR A 16 -19.12 -14.68 -13.05
CA THR A 16 -19.51 -14.34 -11.67
C THR A 16 -20.62 -15.23 -11.11
N PRO A 17 -21.75 -15.47 -11.80
CA PRO A 17 -22.82 -16.33 -11.27
C PRO A 17 -22.35 -17.77 -11.01
N GLY A 18 -21.58 -18.32 -11.95
CA GLY A 18 -21.08 -19.69 -11.86
C GLY A 18 -20.04 -19.85 -10.75
N VAL A 19 -19.16 -18.87 -10.56
CA VAL A 19 -18.21 -18.86 -9.44
C VAL A 19 -18.93 -18.78 -8.09
N LEU A 20 -19.93 -17.93 -7.94
CA LEU A 20 -20.70 -17.85 -6.69
C LEU A 20 -21.42 -19.17 -6.38
N ALA A 21 -22.00 -19.83 -7.40
CA ALA A 21 -22.60 -21.15 -7.25
C ALA A 21 -21.56 -22.22 -6.87
N ALA A 22 -20.37 -22.19 -7.49
CA ALA A 22 -19.28 -23.10 -7.19
C ALA A 22 -18.77 -22.94 -5.75
N LEU A 23 -18.59 -21.71 -5.29
CA LEU A 23 -18.17 -21.41 -3.92
C LEU A 23 -19.21 -21.88 -2.89
N GLN A 24 -20.49 -21.60 -3.13
CA GLN A 24 -21.57 -22.08 -2.26
C GLN A 24 -21.60 -23.62 -2.20
N TYR A 25 -21.43 -24.28 -3.34
CA TYR A 25 -21.36 -25.74 -3.38
C TYR A 25 -20.16 -26.25 -2.59
N CYS A 26 -18.97 -25.66 -2.78
CA CYS A 26 -17.75 -26.07 -2.11
C CYS A 26 -17.89 -25.95 -0.60
N GLN A 27 -18.44 -24.85 -0.10
CA GLN A 27 -18.70 -24.65 1.32
C GLN A 27 -19.73 -25.65 1.87
N THR A 28 -20.82 -25.90 1.15
CA THR A 28 -21.89 -26.81 1.60
C THR A 28 -21.44 -28.28 1.66
N HIS A 29 -20.50 -28.67 0.78
CA HIS A 29 -20.07 -30.05 0.62
C HIS A 29 -18.63 -30.30 1.10
N ASN A 30 -18.02 -29.33 1.80
CA ASN A 30 -16.63 -29.40 2.29
C ASN A 30 -15.62 -29.79 1.19
N VAL A 31 -15.77 -29.20 0.00
CA VAL A 31 -14.80 -29.39 -1.08
C VAL A 31 -13.59 -28.51 -0.80
N SER A 32 -12.41 -29.12 -0.68
CA SER A 32 -11.17 -28.41 -0.30
C SER A 32 -10.49 -27.65 -1.43
N CYS A 33 -10.89 -27.84 -2.69
CA CYS A 33 -10.24 -27.19 -3.83
C CYS A 33 -11.19 -26.91 -4.99
N LEU A 34 -11.20 -25.65 -5.44
CA LEU A 34 -11.83 -25.17 -6.65
C LEU A 34 -10.77 -24.82 -7.69
N VAL A 35 -10.83 -25.49 -8.84
CA VAL A 35 -9.87 -25.39 -9.94
C VAL A 35 -10.48 -24.60 -11.08
N PHE A 36 -9.74 -23.63 -11.59
CA PHE A 36 -10.00 -22.95 -12.85
C PHE A 36 -9.03 -23.54 -13.89
N PRO A 37 -9.53 -24.33 -14.87
CA PRO A 37 -8.70 -24.74 -16.00
C PRO A 37 -8.09 -23.53 -16.70
N ASN A 38 -6.84 -23.65 -17.15
CA ASN A 38 -6.10 -22.55 -17.76
C ASN A 38 -6.93 -21.83 -18.85
N GLY A 39 -7.11 -20.52 -18.68
CA GLY A 39 -7.83 -19.70 -19.64
C GLY A 39 -8.11 -18.30 -19.11
N ARG A 40 -8.76 -17.47 -19.93
CA ARG A 40 -9.24 -16.15 -19.52
C ARG A 40 -10.67 -16.26 -18.98
N TYR A 41 -10.93 -15.63 -17.84
CA TYR A 41 -12.25 -15.53 -17.23
C TYR A 41 -12.60 -14.07 -16.96
N ASP A 42 -13.75 -13.64 -17.44
CA ASP A 42 -14.23 -12.26 -17.31
C ASP A 42 -15.34 -12.17 -16.25
N PHE A 43 -15.22 -11.19 -15.35
CA PHE A 43 -16.11 -11.00 -14.21
C PHE A 43 -16.78 -9.62 -14.22
N PHE A 44 -18.10 -9.59 -14.08
CA PHE A 44 -18.91 -8.38 -14.15
C PHE A 44 -19.67 -8.10 -12.84
N PRO A 45 -19.98 -6.83 -12.54
CA PRO A 45 -20.53 -6.44 -11.25
C PRO A 45 -22.00 -6.81 -11.05
N ASP A 46 -22.74 -7.14 -12.11
CA ASP A 46 -24.21 -7.27 -12.05
C ASP A 46 -24.68 -8.41 -11.14
N PHE A 47 -23.91 -9.50 -11.07
CA PHE A 47 -24.23 -10.68 -10.24
C PHE A 47 -23.31 -10.84 -9.03
N ALA A 48 -22.37 -9.91 -8.82
CA ALA A 48 -21.43 -9.96 -7.72
C ALA A 48 -22.13 -9.76 -6.35
N LYS A 49 -21.52 -10.30 -5.29
CA LYS A 49 -22.08 -10.23 -3.94
C LYS A 49 -21.87 -8.84 -3.33
N ASP A 50 -22.96 -8.16 -3.00
CA ASP A 50 -22.93 -6.89 -2.27
C ASP A 50 -22.60 -7.11 -0.78
N LEU A 51 -21.55 -6.45 -0.28
CA LEU A 51 -21.16 -6.40 1.13
C LEU A 51 -20.72 -4.99 1.51
N TYR A 52 -21.17 -4.48 2.65
CA TYR A 52 -20.62 -3.24 3.21
C TYR A 52 -19.34 -3.57 3.99
N LEU A 53 -18.20 -3.04 3.57
CA LEU A 53 -16.90 -3.35 4.16
C LEU A 53 -16.21 -2.09 4.72
N TYR A 54 -15.60 -2.25 5.89
CA TYR A 54 -14.60 -1.33 6.43
C TYR A 54 -13.21 -1.89 6.11
N LEU A 55 -12.44 -1.14 5.33
CA LEU A 55 -11.16 -1.57 4.79
C LEU A 55 -10.09 -0.59 5.29
N CYS A 56 -9.25 -1.01 6.22
CA CYS A 56 -8.19 -0.16 6.76
C CYS A 56 -7.34 0.40 5.62
N ASN A 57 -7.04 1.71 5.67
CA ASN A 57 -6.21 2.42 4.70
C ASN A 57 -6.77 2.42 3.25
N ASN A 58 -8.03 2.02 3.09
CA ASN A 58 -8.81 2.04 1.86
C ASN A 58 -10.18 2.68 2.12
N ASP A 59 -10.98 2.89 1.07
CA ASP A 59 -12.28 3.52 1.21
C ASP A 59 -13.33 2.48 1.65
N ALA A 60 -13.97 2.72 2.80
CA ALA A 60 -15.11 1.92 3.26
C ALA A 60 -16.36 2.17 2.39
N GLY A 61 -17.25 1.17 2.31
CA GLY A 61 -18.51 1.32 1.57
C GLY A 61 -19.13 0.00 1.12
N LEU A 62 -20.20 0.10 0.32
CA LEU A 62 -20.79 -1.05 -0.36
C LEU A 62 -19.84 -1.52 -1.48
N LYS A 63 -19.47 -2.80 -1.44
CA LYS A 63 -18.54 -3.46 -2.36
C LYS A 63 -19.25 -4.60 -3.06
N ARG A 64 -18.92 -4.80 -4.33
CA ARG A 64 -19.36 -5.93 -5.16
C ARG A 64 -18.23 -6.94 -5.25
N ILE A 65 -18.38 -8.08 -4.60
CA ILE A 65 -17.33 -9.09 -4.45
C ILE A 65 -17.61 -10.28 -5.37
N VAL A 66 -16.60 -10.70 -6.15
CA VAL A 66 -16.67 -11.90 -7.00
C VAL A 66 -16.35 -13.17 -6.21
N PHE A 67 -15.29 -13.14 -5.40
CA PHE A 67 -14.83 -14.26 -4.59
C PHE A 67 -15.00 -13.98 -3.08
N PRO A 68 -16.23 -14.07 -2.53
CA PRO A 68 -16.47 -13.96 -1.09
C PRO A 68 -16.14 -15.28 -0.39
N LEU A 69 -14.89 -15.46 0.03
CA LEU A 69 -14.44 -16.59 0.84
C LEU A 69 -14.70 -16.26 2.32
N ILE A 70 -15.94 -16.45 2.76
CA ILE A 70 -16.38 -16.16 4.13
C ILE A 70 -16.65 -17.48 4.85
N ASP A 71 -16.05 -17.67 6.03
CA ASP A 71 -16.18 -18.90 6.83
C ASP A 71 -15.76 -20.17 6.06
N PHE A 72 -14.65 -20.10 5.31
CA PHE A 72 -13.99 -21.26 4.69
C PHE A 72 -12.88 -21.81 5.58
N GLU A 73 -12.69 -23.13 5.55
CA GLU A 73 -11.61 -23.83 6.24
C GLU A 73 -10.93 -24.79 5.26
N GLU A 74 -9.60 -24.83 5.26
CA GLU A 74 -8.78 -25.74 4.44
C GLU A 74 -9.15 -25.73 2.94
N PHE A 75 -9.19 -24.52 2.36
CA PHE A 75 -9.69 -24.31 0.99
C PHE A 75 -8.65 -23.71 0.06
N THR A 76 -8.59 -24.24 -1.17
CA THR A 76 -7.70 -23.77 -2.23
C THR A 76 -8.47 -23.29 -3.45
N ILE A 77 -8.15 -22.09 -3.95
CA ILE A 77 -8.43 -21.69 -5.33
C ILE A 77 -7.15 -21.88 -6.15
N ASP A 78 -7.20 -22.79 -7.11
CA ASP A 78 -6.10 -23.08 -8.03
C ASP A 78 -6.46 -22.58 -9.43
N GLY A 79 -5.75 -21.55 -9.88
CA GLY A 79 -6.00 -20.91 -11.16
C GLY A 79 -5.34 -21.60 -12.35
N GLN A 80 -4.41 -22.53 -12.16
CA GLN A 80 -3.66 -23.20 -13.22
C GLN A 80 -3.07 -22.26 -14.30
N GLY A 81 -2.61 -21.07 -13.91
CA GLY A 81 -2.07 -20.03 -14.78
C GLY A 81 -3.13 -19.19 -15.51
N SER A 82 -4.37 -19.19 -15.06
CA SER A 82 -5.49 -18.46 -15.68
C SER A 82 -5.38 -16.95 -15.54
N GLU A 83 -6.07 -16.23 -16.42
CA GLU A 83 -6.21 -14.77 -16.40
C GLU A 83 -7.60 -14.39 -15.87
N PHE A 84 -7.67 -13.67 -14.75
CA PHE A 84 -8.93 -13.14 -14.21
C PHE A 84 -9.05 -11.64 -14.54
N VAL A 85 -10.00 -11.31 -15.43
CA VAL A 85 -10.24 -9.95 -15.92
C VAL A 85 -11.53 -9.40 -15.34
N PHE A 86 -11.43 -8.32 -14.58
CA PHE A 86 -12.55 -7.69 -13.89
C PHE A 86 -13.05 -6.46 -14.66
N HIS A 87 -14.37 -6.36 -14.82
CA HIS A 87 -15.02 -5.28 -15.57
C HIS A 87 -15.71 -4.29 -14.62
N GLY A 88 -15.48 -3.00 -14.86
CA GLY A 88 -16.16 -1.93 -14.12
C GLY A 88 -15.70 -1.77 -12.67
N LEU A 89 -16.65 -1.43 -11.79
CA LEU A 89 -16.42 -1.10 -10.38
C LEU A 89 -16.71 -2.32 -9.49
N ILE A 90 -15.71 -3.17 -9.30
CA ILE A 90 -15.85 -4.49 -8.66
C ILE A 90 -14.60 -4.85 -7.85
N ASN A 91 -14.77 -5.66 -6.81
CA ASN A 91 -13.69 -6.19 -5.96
C ASN A 91 -13.49 -7.68 -6.25
N PRO A 92 -12.25 -8.12 -6.54
CA PRO A 92 -11.94 -9.52 -6.81
C PRO A 92 -12.18 -10.44 -5.60
N PHE A 93 -11.31 -10.38 -4.57
CA PHE A 93 -11.28 -11.35 -3.47
C PHE A 93 -11.53 -10.70 -2.11
N PHE A 94 -12.44 -11.30 -1.34
CA PHE A 94 -12.64 -11.01 0.08
C PHE A 94 -12.59 -12.31 0.88
N VAL A 95 -11.49 -12.51 1.60
CA VAL A 95 -11.28 -13.64 2.50
C VAL A 95 -11.58 -13.15 3.92
N SER A 96 -12.63 -13.67 4.54
CA SER A 96 -13.04 -13.24 5.86
C SER A 96 -13.38 -14.39 6.78
N LYS A 97 -12.98 -14.30 8.05
CA LYS A 97 -13.28 -15.33 9.07
C LYS A 97 -12.95 -16.76 8.60
N SER A 98 -11.91 -16.87 7.78
CA SER A 98 -11.52 -18.12 7.14
C SER A 98 -10.18 -18.60 7.67
N SER A 99 -9.89 -19.89 7.54
CA SER A 99 -8.64 -20.49 7.99
C SER A 99 -8.04 -21.44 6.96
N SER A 100 -6.72 -21.48 6.89
CA SER A 100 -5.99 -22.39 5.97
C SER A 100 -6.42 -22.21 4.51
N ILE A 101 -6.31 -20.97 4.01
CA ILE A 101 -6.73 -20.59 2.65
C ILE A 101 -5.52 -20.45 1.74
N THR A 102 -5.54 -21.12 0.59
CA THR A 102 -4.51 -20.99 -0.46
C THR A 102 -5.12 -20.41 -1.73
N LEU A 103 -4.56 -19.32 -2.24
CA LEU A 103 -4.88 -18.76 -3.54
C LEU A 103 -3.62 -18.88 -4.40
N LYS A 104 -3.69 -19.57 -5.54
CA LYS A 104 -2.49 -19.80 -6.34
C LYS A 104 -2.68 -19.85 -7.85
N GLU A 105 -1.62 -19.48 -8.56
CA GLU A 105 -1.45 -19.70 -10.00
C GLU A 105 -2.52 -19.00 -10.87
N PHE A 106 -2.70 -17.69 -10.74
CA PHE A 106 -3.50 -16.88 -11.67
C PHE A 106 -3.08 -15.42 -11.69
N SER A 107 -3.57 -14.65 -12.66
CA SER A 107 -3.43 -13.19 -12.69
C SER A 107 -4.75 -12.47 -12.41
N VAL A 108 -4.68 -11.24 -11.89
CA VAL A 108 -5.80 -10.33 -11.67
C VAL A 108 -5.52 -9.04 -12.42
N ASP A 109 -6.39 -8.66 -13.35
CA ASP A 109 -6.37 -7.36 -14.02
C ASP A 109 -7.78 -6.77 -14.16
N PHE A 110 -7.86 -5.49 -14.48
CA PHE A 110 -9.10 -4.82 -14.82
C PHE A 110 -9.07 -4.43 -16.30
N GLU A 111 -10.19 -4.62 -17.00
CA GLU A 111 -10.31 -4.26 -18.42
C GLU A 111 -9.99 -2.76 -18.65
N ARG A 112 -10.44 -1.90 -17.73
CA ARG A 112 -10.03 -0.49 -17.63
C ARG A 112 -9.44 -0.23 -16.26
N SER A 113 -8.15 0.12 -16.22
CA SER A 113 -7.47 0.53 -14.99
C SER A 113 -8.17 1.69 -14.32
N PHE A 114 -8.08 1.88 -13.01
CA PHE A 114 -8.70 2.99 -12.28
C PHE A 114 -7.96 4.32 -12.44
N HIS A 115 -6.63 4.29 -12.65
CA HIS A 115 -5.86 5.47 -13.05
C HIS A 115 -5.97 5.72 -14.56
N SER A 116 -5.41 6.83 -15.02
CA SER A 116 -5.25 7.11 -16.46
C SER A 116 -3.89 7.71 -16.76
N GLU A 117 -3.45 7.62 -18.01
CA GLU A 117 -2.12 8.09 -18.41
C GLU A 117 -2.20 8.95 -19.67
N GLY A 118 -1.30 9.93 -19.79
CA GLY A 118 -1.17 10.78 -20.95
C GLY A 118 0.30 11.04 -21.27
N ARG A 119 0.69 10.97 -22.54
CA ARG A 119 2.05 11.30 -22.97
C ARG A 119 2.23 12.80 -23.06
N ILE A 120 3.24 13.33 -22.39
CA ILE A 120 3.60 14.75 -22.39
C ILE A 120 4.15 15.13 -23.77
N LEU A 121 3.51 16.09 -24.43
CA LEU A 121 3.95 16.62 -25.73
C LEU A 121 4.73 17.91 -25.58
N SER A 122 4.25 18.81 -24.71
CA SER A 122 4.89 20.10 -24.41
C SER A 122 4.40 20.61 -23.05
N VAL A 123 5.18 21.50 -22.45
CA VAL A 123 4.85 22.21 -21.20
C VAL A 123 5.23 23.67 -21.37
N ASP A 124 4.37 24.58 -20.94
CA ASP A 124 4.62 26.02 -20.86
C ASP A 124 3.93 26.63 -19.62
N ASP A 125 4.04 27.95 -19.43
CA ASP A 125 3.54 28.66 -18.25
C ASP A 125 2.02 28.53 -18.03
N GLU A 126 1.25 28.25 -19.09
CA GLU A 126 -0.21 28.12 -19.04
C GLU A 126 -0.66 26.65 -18.88
N GLY A 127 0.26 25.68 -18.85
CA GLY A 127 -0.04 24.26 -18.65
C GLY A 127 0.67 23.28 -19.58
N MET A 128 0.01 22.16 -19.90
CA MET A 128 0.65 20.99 -20.51
C MET A 128 -0.20 20.41 -21.64
N ASP A 129 0.43 20.11 -22.77
CA ASP A 129 -0.21 19.39 -23.87
C ASP A 129 0.05 17.88 -23.70
N LEU A 130 -1.03 17.09 -23.79
CA LEU A 130 -0.99 15.65 -23.56
C LEU A 130 -1.64 14.91 -24.74
N HIS A 131 -1.02 13.81 -25.17
CA HIS A 131 -1.69 12.80 -25.97
C HIS A 131 -2.23 11.69 -25.05
N ILE A 132 -3.54 11.47 -25.04
CA ILE A 132 -4.17 10.43 -24.20
C ILE A 132 -4.34 9.15 -25.02
N PRO A 133 -3.71 8.01 -24.68
CA PRO A 133 -3.89 6.74 -25.39
C PRO A 133 -5.33 6.22 -25.44
N GLU A 134 -5.68 5.41 -26.45
CA GLU A 134 -7.05 4.94 -26.70
C GLU A 134 -7.69 4.21 -25.51
N HIS A 135 -6.91 3.37 -24.80
CA HIS A 135 -7.37 2.58 -23.66
C HIS A 135 -7.66 3.39 -22.39
N PHE A 136 -7.45 4.73 -22.42
CA PHE A 136 -7.91 5.66 -21.39
C PHE A 136 -9.00 6.57 -21.96
N PRO A 137 -10.27 6.13 -21.98
CA PRO A 137 -11.34 6.96 -22.54
C PRO A 137 -11.62 8.16 -21.64
N TYR A 138 -11.88 9.30 -22.27
CA TYR A 138 -12.12 10.57 -21.59
C TYR A 138 -13.17 11.41 -22.32
N LYS A 139 -13.69 12.42 -21.63
CA LYS A 139 -14.50 13.51 -22.19
C LYS A 139 -14.06 14.84 -21.61
N ILE A 140 -14.25 15.90 -22.37
CA ILE A 140 -14.15 17.27 -21.87
C ILE A 140 -15.55 17.88 -21.86
N CYS A 141 -16.10 18.08 -20.67
CA CYS A 141 -17.45 18.63 -20.47
C CYS A 141 -17.35 19.94 -19.69
N GLY A 142 -17.85 21.04 -20.25
CA GLY A 142 -17.78 22.36 -19.61
C GLY A 142 -16.34 22.82 -19.33
N GLY A 143 -15.39 22.46 -20.20
CA GLY A 143 -13.97 22.78 -20.02
C GLY A 143 -13.26 21.94 -18.95
N LEU A 144 -13.85 20.83 -18.51
CA LEU A 144 -13.26 19.92 -17.52
C LEU A 144 -13.04 18.53 -18.11
N LEU A 145 -11.80 18.04 -18.07
CA LEU A 145 -11.41 16.66 -18.36
C LEU A 145 -12.01 15.71 -17.33
N ARG A 146 -12.67 14.66 -17.81
CA ARG A 146 -13.18 13.54 -17.03
C ARG A 146 -12.82 12.24 -17.72
N PHE A 147 -12.19 11.32 -17.01
CA PHE A 147 -12.02 9.97 -17.52
C PHE A 147 -13.25 9.12 -17.24
N VAL A 148 -13.54 8.21 -18.16
CA VAL A 148 -14.76 7.38 -18.14
C VAL A 148 -14.40 5.90 -18.33
N GLY A 149 -15.40 5.01 -18.25
CA GLY A 149 -15.27 3.61 -18.64
C GLY A 149 -15.33 3.38 -20.16
N ASN A 150 -15.07 2.14 -20.59
CA ASN A 150 -15.03 1.73 -22.00
C ASN A 150 -16.40 1.67 -22.69
N ASP A 151 -17.50 1.98 -21.99
CA ASP A 151 -18.85 1.85 -22.53
C ASP A 151 -19.07 2.70 -23.79
N SER A 152 -19.10 1.98 -24.92
CA SER A 152 -19.66 2.37 -26.21
C SER A 152 -21.18 2.18 -26.25
N ALA A 153 -21.79 1.68 -25.17
CA ALA A 153 -23.24 1.59 -25.03
C ALA A 153 -23.81 2.90 -24.48
N VAL A 154 -24.90 3.35 -25.11
CA VAL A 154 -25.70 4.53 -24.76
C VAL A 154 -25.15 5.87 -25.28
N GLU A 155 -25.23 6.03 -26.60
CA GLU A 155 -25.43 7.35 -27.23
C GLU A 155 -26.91 7.81 -27.17
N SER A 156 -27.83 6.98 -26.67
CA SER A 156 -29.28 7.23 -26.74
C SER A 156 -29.96 7.64 -25.43
N SER A 157 -29.24 7.80 -24.31
CA SER A 157 -29.81 8.39 -23.08
C SER A 157 -29.31 9.82 -22.91
N ASN A 158 -30.20 10.79 -23.07
CA ASN A 158 -30.00 12.20 -22.70
C ASN A 158 -29.84 12.42 -21.17
N SER A 159 -29.50 11.39 -20.40
CA SER A 159 -29.10 11.54 -19.01
C SER A 159 -27.57 11.54 -18.93
N ALA A 160 -27.00 12.63 -18.41
CA ALA A 160 -25.58 12.73 -18.05
C ALA A 160 -25.15 11.76 -16.92
N ALA A 161 -25.98 10.76 -16.60
CA ALA A 161 -25.92 9.90 -15.42
C ALA A 161 -25.56 8.43 -15.72
N SER A 162 -25.29 8.04 -16.98
CA SER A 162 -25.16 6.63 -17.37
C SER A 162 -23.74 6.13 -17.67
N ARG A 163 -22.67 6.91 -17.42
CA ARG A 163 -21.29 6.44 -17.65
C ARG A 163 -20.47 6.42 -16.38
N LEU A 164 -19.80 5.30 -16.11
CA LEU A 164 -18.85 5.15 -15.01
C LEU A 164 -17.76 6.21 -15.12
N VAL A 165 -17.61 7.03 -14.08
CA VAL A 165 -16.59 8.08 -13.99
C VAL A 165 -15.42 7.56 -13.17
N TYR A 166 -14.22 7.77 -13.69
CA TYR A 166 -12.98 7.42 -13.03
C TYR A 166 -12.27 8.70 -12.62
N GLY A 167 -12.54 9.12 -11.38
CA GLY A 167 -12.03 10.36 -10.81
C GLY A 167 -10.54 10.30 -10.55
N SER A 168 -9.88 11.45 -10.64
CA SER A 168 -8.46 11.64 -10.34
C SER A 168 -8.30 12.93 -9.56
N ASN A 169 -7.45 12.93 -8.54
CA ASN A 169 -7.17 14.11 -7.71
C ASN A 169 -5.67 14.42 -7.59
N HIS A 170 -4.80 13.63 -8.22
CA HIS A 170 -3.37 13.91 -8.24
C HIS A 170 -2.72 13.53 -9.56
N LEU A 171 -1.63 14.21 -9.88
CA LEU A 171 -0.83 14.00 -11.08
C LEU A 171 0.62 13.71 -10.70
N LEU A 172 1.25 12.76 -11.40
CA LEU A 172 2.68 12.48 -11.22
C LEU A 172 3.33 12.11 -12.56
N GLU A 173 4.54 12.60 -12.78
CA GLU A 173 5.34 12.31 -13.97
C GLU A 173 6.15 11.00 -13.80
N PHE A 174 6.16 10.19 -14.84
CA PHE A 174 6.98 8.99 -14.97
C PHE A 174 7.85 9.07 -16.24
N ASP A 175 9.10 8.65 -16.12
CA ASP A 175 9.95 8.43 -17.29
C ASP A 175 9.40 7.25 -18.09
N THR A 176 8.98 7.50 -19.33
CA THR A 176 8.34 6.48 -20.18
C THR A 176 9.30 5.39 -20.61
N THR A 177 10.59 5.71 -20.76
CA THR A 177 11.59 4.75 -21.26
C THR A 177 12.05 3.84 -20.13
N GLU A 178 12.38 4.42 -18.98
CA GLU A 178 12.80 3.66 -17.80
C GLU A 178 11.63 3.05 -17.03
N ARG A 179 10.39 3.49 -17.33
CA ARG A 179 9.14 3.03 -16.71
C ARG A 179 9.20 3.16 -15.19
N LYS A 180 9.65 4.30 -14.68
CA LYS A 180 9.72 4.62 -13.25
C LYS A 180 9.33 6.07 -13.01
N THR A 181 9.07 6.45 -11.77
CA THR A 181 8.83 7.86 -11.45
C THR A 181 9.96 8.73 -11.99
N ALA A 182 9.65 9.85 -12.63
CA ALA A 182 10.69 10.72 -13.15
C ALA A 182 11.56 11.28 -12.00
N PHE A 183 12.85 11.47 -12.26
CA PHE A 183 13.81 11.93 -11.25
C PHE A 183 13.33 13.24 -10.59
N MET A 184 13.27 13.26 -9.25
CA MET A 184 12.79 14.40 -8.45
C MET A 184 11.38 14.92 -8.77
N ALA A 185 10.57 14.16 -9.52
CA ALA A 185 9.17 14.50 -9.76
C ALA A 185 8.39 14.54 -8.44
N LYS A 186 7.38 15.42 -8.39
CA LYS A 186 6.52 15.63 -7.22
C LYS A 186 5.07 15.39 -7.59
N ASP A 187 4.30 14.90 -6.63
CA ASP A 187 2.85 14.84 -6.76
C ASP A 187 2.26 16.25 -6.84
N TYR A 188 1.33 16.44 -7.77
CA TYR A 188 0.43 17.59 -7.79
C TYR A 188 -0.92 17.16 -7.25
N TYR A 189 -1.25 17.54 -6.01
CA TYR A 189 -2.55 17.23 -5.39
C TYR A 189 -3.58 18.35 -5.59
N PHE A 190 -4.82 17.97 -5.88
CA PHE A 190 -5.93 18.88 -6.10
C PHE A 190 -7.09 18.52 -5.18
N ASN A 191 -7.36 19.36 -4.20
CA ASN A 191 -8.43 19.13 -3.22
C ASN A 191 -9.81 19.23 -3.89
N GLY A 192 -10.63 18.20 -3.70
CA GLY A 192 -12.06 18.24 -4.07
C GLY A 192 -12.38 18.19 -5.56
N THR A 193 -11.39 18.03 -6.45
CA THR A 193 -11.63 17.94 -7.90
C THR A 193 -11.38 16.53 -8.41
N ALA A 194 -12.41 15.90 -8.99
CA ALA A 194 -12.30 14.66 -9.79
C ALA A 194 -12.09 14.94 -11.29
N SER A 195 -11.77 16.20 -11.64
CA SER A 195 -11.72 16.69 -13.01
C SER A 195 -10.83 17.90 -13.13
N TYR A 196 -10.18 18.08 -14.28
CA TYR A 196 -9.16 19.11 -14.50
C TYR A 196 -9.55 20.08 -15.60
N PRO A 197 -9.26 21.39 -15.49
CA PRO A 197 -9.45 22.33 -16.59
C PRO A 197 -8.70 21.88 -17.85
N ALA A 198 -9.42 21.65 -18.95
CA ALA A 198 -8.84 21.17 -20.19
C ALA A 198 -9.66 21.54 -21.43
N ARG A 199 -8.98 21.54 -22.60
CA ARG A 199 -9.61 21.69 -23.92
C ARG A 199 -8.95 20.77 -24.93
N GLU A 200 -9.71 20.34 -25.94
CA GLU A 200 -9.13 19.60 -27.07
C GLU A 200 -8.32 20.53 -27.97
N ILE A 201 -7.18 20.03 -28.44
CA ILE A 201 -6.30 20.75 -29.39
C ILE A 201 -5.93 19.88 -30.60
N GLY A 202 -6.38 18.63 -30.64
CA GLY A 202 -6.18 17.69 -31.74
C GLY A 202 -6.78 16.33 -31.43
N LYS A 203 -6.65 15.37 -32.36
CA LYS A 203 -7.13 14.00 -32.15
C LYS A 203 -6.45 13.39 -30.92
N ARG A 204 -7.25 13.08 -29.88
CA ARG A 204 -6.79 12.56 -28.59
C ARG A 204 -5.68 13.38 -27.94
N THR A 205 -5.63 14.67 -28.30
CA THR A 205 -4.62 15.61 -27.82
C THR A 205 -5.33 16.73 -27.11
N ILE A 206 -5.00 16.90 -25.84
CA ILE A 206 -5.64 17.88 -24.96
C ILE A 206 -4.61 18.86 -24.44
N ARG A 207 -5.07 20.08 -24.15
CA ARG A 207 -4.38 21.01 -23.27
C ARG A 207 -4.95 20.87 -21.87
N LEU A 208 -4.11 20.52 -20.91
CA LEU A 208 -4.38 20.62 -19.48
C LEU A 208 -4.02 22.03 -19.02
N SER A 209 -5.03 22.83 -18.67
CA SER A 209 -4.89 24.26 -18.35
C SER A 209 -4.63 24.49 -16.87
N ILE A 210 -3.51 23.96 -16.36
CA ILE A 210 -3.07 24.09 -14.98
C ILE A 210 -1.68 24.71 -14.96
N LYS A 211 -1.56 25.90 -14.36
CA LYS A 211 -0.28 26.61 -14.26
C LYS A 211 0.69 25.91 -13.29
N GLY A 212 1.98 26.00 -13.55
CA GLY A 212 3.04 25.47 -12.67
C GLY A 212 3.23 23.96 -12.75
N LEU A 213 2.57 23.28 -13.69
CA LEU A 213 2.93 21.90 -14.02
C LEU A 213 4.34 21.86 -14.62
N THR A 214 5.09 20.83 -14.25
CA THR A 214 6.41 20.53 -14.80
C THR A 214 6.38 19.13 -15.41
N GLY A 215 7.25 18.88 -16.37
CA GLY A 215 7.43 17.57 -16.98
C GLY A 215 8.24 17.63 -18.27
N LYS A 216 8.83 16.49 -18.64
CA LYS A 216 9.67 16.35 -19.82
C LYS A 216 8.84 15.86 -21.01
N PRO A 217 8.85 16.54 -22.17
CA PRO A 217 8.26 16.01 -23.39
C PRO A 217 8.74 14.59 -23.70
N GLY A 218 7.80 13.70 -24.02
CA GLY A 218 8.05 12.29 -24.21
C GLY A 218 7.76 11.41 -23.00
N ASN A 219 7.78 11.97 -21.78
CA ASN A 219 7.40 11.26 -20.55
C ASN A 219 5.89 11.05 -20.45
N THR A 220 5.47 10.26 -19.46
CA THR A 220 4.07 9.97 -19.18
C THR A 220 3.64 10.71 -17.93
N LEU A 221 2.55 11.47 -18.02
CA LEU A 221 1.82 11.99 -16.88
C LEU A 221 0.74 10.99 -16.46
N VAL A 222 0.78 10.57 -15.20
CA VAL A 222 -0.22 9.69 -14.59
C VAL A 222 -1.25 10.54 -13.86
N PHE A 223 -2.52 10.21 -14.07
CA PHE A 223 -3.70 10.72 -13.36
C PHE A 223 -4.12 9.68 -12.32
N GLY A 224 -3.69 9.89 -11.08
CA GLY A 224 -3.92 8.95 -9.99
C GLY A 224 -5.32 9.06 -9.41
N PRO A 225 -5.99 7.93 -9.10
CA PRO A 225 -7.39 7.94 -8.72
C PRO A 225 -7.60 8.66 -7.39
N ASN A 226 -8.78 9.27 -7.24
CA ASN A 226 -9.16 9.99 -6.04
C ASN A 226 -9.73 9.10 -4.92
N HIS A 227 -9.74 7.78 -5.12
CA HIS A 227 -10.34 6.78 -4.24
C HIS A 227 -9.56 5.47 -4.22
N ARG A 228 -9.66 4.73 -3.12
CA ARG A 228 -9.10 3.38 -2.90
C ARG A 228 -10.24 2.39 -2.65
N ASN A 229 -11.14 2.25 -3.62
CA ASN A 229 -12.38 1.49 -3.44
C ASN A 229 -12.26 0.00 -3.76
N TYR A 230 -11.30 -0.38 -4.60
CA TYR A 230 -11.26 -1.68 -5.27
C TYR A 230 -9.91 -2.38 -5.07
N PRO A 231 -9.46 -2.63 -3.81
CA PRO A 231 -8.31 -3.50 -3.59
C PRO A 231 -8.56 -4.90 -4.17
N ALA A 232 -7.49 -5.56 -4.65
CA ALA A 232 -7.61 -6.85 -5.32
C ALA A 232 -7.89 -7.99 -4.32
N PHE A 233 -7.10 -8.08 -3.25
CA PHE A 233 -7.28 -9.05 -2.18
C PHE A 233 -7.48 -8.34 -0.86
N VAL A 234 -8.62 -8.59 -0.22
CA VAL A 234 -8.87 -8.18 1.16
C VAL A 234 -8.93 -9.42 2.03
N LEU A 235 -7.96 -9.55 2.92
CA LEU A 235 -7.85 -10.59 3.94
C LEU A 235 -8.28 -9.97 5.27
N ASN A 236 -9.35 -10.47 5.87
CA ASN A 236 -9.97 -9.89 7.05
C ASN A 236 -10.21 -10.94 8.13
N GLU A 237 -9.79 -10.70 9.37
CA GLU A 237 -10.12 -11.56 10.52
C GLU A 237 -9.91 -13.06 10.24
N SER A 238 -8.86 -13.40 9.50
CA SER A 238 -8.62 -14.75 8.98
C SER A 238 -7.25 -15.26 9.42
N ARG A 239 -6.98 -16.56 9.22
CA ARG A 239 -5.70 -17.14 9.61
C ARG A 239 -5.13 -18.13 8.62
N ASP A 240 -3.82 -18.28 8.63
CA ASP A 240 -3.08 -19.25 7.83
C ASP A 240 -3.41 -19.10 6.34
N ILE A 241 -3.12 -17.91 5.79
CA ILE A 241 -3.41 -17.58 4.39
C ILE A 241 -2.12 -17.62 3.57
N CYS A 242 -2.17 -18.31 2.43
CA CYS A 242 -1.11 -18.34 1.43
C CYS A 242 -1.60 -17.75 0.10
N VAL A 243 -0.88 -16.75 -0.42
CA VAL A 243 -1.05 -16.19 -1.76
C VAL A 243 0.23 -16.53 -2.53
N GLU A 244 0.14 -17.45 -3.49
CA GLU A 244 1.29 -18.07 -4.14
C GLU A 244 1.25 -17.90 -5.66
N SER A 245 2.35 -17.46 -6.27
CA SER A 245 2.48 -17.37 -7.74
C SER A 245 1.36 -16.55 -8.43
N ILE A 246 0.83 -15.52 -7.75
CA ILE A 246 -0.23 -14.66 -8.30
C ILE A 246 0.37 -13.41 -8.91
N THR A 247 -0.13 -13.01 -10.09
CA THR A 247 0.22 -11.74 -10.71
C THR A 247 -0.93 -10.72 -10.58
N ILE A 248 -0.72 -9.64 -9.85
CA ILE A 248 -1.65 -8.52 -9.73
C ILE A 248 -1.23 -7.44 -10.71
N HIS A 249 -1.96 -7.32 -11.81
CA HIS A 249 -1.72 -6.28 -12.80
C HIS A 249 -2.29 -4.94 -12.39
N HIS A 250 -3.44 -4.96 -11.71
CA HIS A 250 -4.12 -3.73 -11.35
C HIS A 250 -5.07 -3.89 -10.16
N ALA A 251 -5.23 -2.82 -9.39
CA ALA A 251 -6.23 -2.67 -8.35
C ALA A 251 -6.54 -1.18 -8.14
N GLY A 252 -7.80 -0.85 -7.88
CA GLY A 252 -8.27 0.51 -7.58
C GLY A 252 -8.11 0.85 -6.11
N GLY A 253 -6.88 0.73 -5.63
CA GLY A 253 -6.51 0.70 -4.22
C GLY A 253 -5.25 -0.15 -4.07
N MET A 254 -5.16 -0.85 -2.95
CA MET A 254 -4.02 -1.74 -2.67
C MET A 254 -4.12 -3.06 -3.45
N GLY A 255 -2.98 -3.71 -3.70
CA GLY A 255 -2.95 -5.08 -4.21
C GLY A 255 -3.52 -6.06 -3.19
N ILE A 256 -2.81 -6.23 -2.08
CA ILE A 256 -3.19 -7.13 -0.97
C ILE A 256 -3.29 -6.33 0.33
N LEU A 257 -4.49 -6.24 0.88
CA LEU A 257 -4.75 -5.70 2.22
C LEU A 257 -5.02 -6.85 3.17
N ALA A 258 -4.26 -6.97 4.26
CA ALA A 258 -4.55 -7.85 5.37
C ALA A 258 -4.88 -7.03 6.61
N GLN A 259 -6.02 -7.29 7.23
CA GLN A 259 -6.43 -6.70 8.49
C GLN A 259 -6.86 -7.76 9.49
N LEU A 260 -6.36 -7.64 10.72
CA LEU A 260 -6.71 -8.54 11.83
C LEU A 260 -6.47 -10.02 11.50
N CYS A 261 -5.50 -10.32 10.64
CA CYS A 261 -5.17 -11.68 10.24
C CYS A 261 -4.05 -12.29 11.09
N HIS A 262 -3.97 -13.62 11.16
CA HIS A 262 -2.90 -14.35 11.83
C HIS A 262 -2.22 -15.31 10.86
N ASN A 263 -0.92 -15.17 10.63
CA ASN A 263 -0.16 -15.90 9.58
C ASN A 263 -0.63 -15.56 8.15
N VAL A 264 0.18 -14.79 7.43
CA VAL A 264 -0.07 -14.47 6.01
C VAL A 264 1.23 -14.59 5.23
N HIS A 265 1.19 -15.39 4.18
CA HIS A 265 2.33 -15.71 3.33
C HIS A 265 2.05 -15.24 1.90
N ILE A 266 2.92 -14.40 1.35
CA ILE A 266 2.90 -13.95 -0.04
C ILE A 266 4.19 -14.42 -0.69
N ASP A 267 4.07 -15.44 -1.53
CA ASP A 267 5.20 -16.17 -2.11
C ASP A 267 5.18 -16.09 -3.63
N LYS A 268 6.30 -15.73 -4.26
CA LYS A 268 6.48 -15.70 -5.72
C LYS A 268 5.42 -14.88 -6.47
N CYS A 269 4.78 -13.94 -5.80
CA CYS A 269 3.77 -13.06 -6.40
C CYS A 269 4.41 -11.89 -7.14
N ARG A 270 3.65 -11.29 -8.04
CA ARG A 270 4.11 -10.16 -8.86
C ARG A 270 3.04 -9.07 -8.87
N VAL A 271 3.37 -7.88 -8.41
CA VAL A 271 2.58 -6.68 -8.65
C VAL A 271 3.30 -5.89 -9.75
N THR A 272 2.73 -5.91 -10.95
CA THR A 272 3.38 -5.37 -12.16
C THR A 272 2.34 -4.96 -13.20
N PRO A 273 2.48 -3.80 -13.87
CA PRO A 273 1.49 -3.33 -14.84
C PRO A 273 1.30 -4.34 -15.98
N SER A 274 0.08 -4.43 -16.48
CA SER A 274 -0.19 -5.09 -17.77
C SER A 274 0.28 -4.24 -18.95
N LYS A 275 0.26 -4.83 -20.15
CA LYS A 275 0.80 -4.20 -21.36
C LYS A 275 0.10 -2.86 -21.65
N GLY A 276 0.91 -1.83 -21.90
CA GLY A 276 0.43 -0.50 -22.26
C GLY A 276 0.20 0.45 -21.10
N ARG A 277 0.40 0.01 -19.85
CA ARG A 277 0.30 0.84 -18.64
C ARG A 277 1.68 1.07 -18.03
N ILE A 278 1.86 2.20 -17.35
CA ILE A 278 2.97 2.44 -16.43
C ILE A 278 2.65 1.95 -15.03
N LEU A 279 1.47 2.25 -14.47
CA LEU A 279 1.14 1.84 -13.10
C LEU A 279 0.55 0.44 -13.02
N SER A 280 0.93 -0.30 -11.96
CA SER A 280 0.28 -1.53 -11.52
C SER A 280 -0.93 -1.21 -10.63
N THR A 281 -0.86 -1.38 -9.30
CA THR A 281 -1.94 -0.98 -8.37
C THR A 281 -1.89 0.52 -8.11
N THR A 282 -3.03 1.14 -7.78
CA THR A 282 -3.08 2.61 -7.62
C THR A 282 -2.71 3.09 -6.22
N ALA A 283 -2.44 2.16 -5.30
CA ALA A 283 -1.88 2.41 -3.97
C ALA A 283 -0.80 1.35 -3.69
N ASP A 284 -0.66 0.93 -2.43
CA ASP A 284 0.35 -0.02 -1.98
C ASP A 284 0.25 -1.37 -2.72
N ALA A 285 1.37 -2.09 -2.85
CA ALA A 285 1.36 -3.45 -3.36
C ALA A 285 0.79 -4.42 -2.30
N THR A 286 1.26 -4.29 -1.05
CA THR A 286 0.81 -5.08 0.11
C THR A 286 0.66 -4.18 1.34
N HIS A 287 -0.24 -4.51 2.26
CA HIS A 287 -0.47 -3.70 3.46
C HIS A 287 -1.09 -4.53 4.59
N PHE A 288 -0.59 -4.39 5.82
CA PHE A 288 -0.93 -5.23 6.97
C PHE A 288 -1.26 -4.39 8.20
N ALA A 289 -2.53 -4.40 8.61
CA ALA A 289 -3.04 -3.64 9.76
C ALA A 289 -3.45 -4.58 10.91
N ASN A 290 -2.86 -4.40 12.10
CA ASN A 290 -3.09 -5.22 13.30
C ASN A 290 -2.98 -6.76 13.09
N CYS A 291 -2.20 -7.23 12.11
CA CYS A 291 -2.00 -8.67 11.87
C CYS A 291 -1.00 -9.30 12.86
N THR A 292 -1.13 -10.57 13.21
CA THR A 292 -0.30 -11.30 14.20
C THR A 292 0.33 -12.57 13.59
N GLY A 293 1.12 -13.31 14.37
CA GLY A 293 1.75 -14.55 13.91
C GLY A 293 2.96 -14.28 13.01
N LEU A 294 3.11 -15.03 11.91
CA LEU A 294 4.17 -14.85 10.92
C LEU A 294 3.65 -14.19 9.65
N LEU A 295 4.20 -13.01 9.32
CA LEU A 295 3.99 -12.37 8.03
C LEU A 295 5.22 -12.61 7.17
N SER A 296 5.06 -13.25 6.00
CA SER A 296 6.18 -13.47 5.08
C SER A 296 5.91 -12.96 3.68
N LEU A 297 6.87 -12.23 3.13
CA LEU A 297 6.93 -11.80 1.73
C LEU A 297 8.20 -12.40 1.12
N THR A 298 8.06 -13.45 0.31
CA THR A 298 9.19 -14.20 -0.23
C THR A 298 9.20 -14.21 -1.76
N ASP A 299 10.36 -13.93 -2.35
CA ASP A 299 10.63 -14.05 -3.80
C ASP A 299 9.63 -13.30 -4.70
N ASN A 300 9.08 -12.18 -4.22
CA ASN A 300 8.10 -11.39 -4.96
C ASN A 300 8.73 -10.31 -5.85
N LEU A 301 7.97 -9.86 -6.85
CA LEU A 301 8.23 -8.63 -7.59
C LEU A 301 7.17 -7.59 -7.23
N PHE A 302 7.56 -6.46 -6.69
CA PHE A 302 6.69 -5.30 -6.48
C PHE A 302 7.21 -4.13 -7.29
N GLU A 303 6.55 -3.85 -8.42
CA GLU A 303 6.94 -2.74 -9.26
C GLU A 303 5.78 -1.87 -9.71
N ASN A 304 6.10 -0.59 -9.88
CA ASN A 304 5.25 0.40 -10.54
C ASN A 304 3.90 0.67 -9.87
N GLN A 305 3.70 0.26 -8.62
CA GLN A 305 2.48 0.61 -7.89
C GLN A 305 2.47 2.09 -7.50
N GLY A 306 1.30 2.59 -7.13
CA GLY A 306 1.06 3.98 -6.77
C GLY A 306 1.48 4.34 -5.34
N ASP A 307 1.81 3.38 -4.48
CA ASP A 307 2.36 3.65 -3.14
C ASP A 307 3.41 2.58 -2.69
N ASP A 308 3.60 2.41 -1.39
CA ASP A 308 4.66 1.55 -0.86
C ASP A 308 4.53 0.08 -1.29
N ALA A 309 5.64 -0.66 -1.33
CA ALA A 309 5.58 -2.10 -1.63
C ALA A 309 4.97 -2.88 -0.46
N THR A 310 5.27 -2.45 0.77
CA THR A 310 4.62 -2.97 1.96
C THR A 310 4.56 -1.93 3.07
N ASN A 311 3.48 -1.96 3.85
CA ASN A 311 3.39 -1.30 5.16
C ASN A 311 2.83 -2.30 6.18
N ILE A 312 3.53 -2.49 7.30
CA ILE A 312 3.13 -3.39 8.39
C ILE A 312 3.05 -2.58 9.67
N HIS A 313 1.83 -2.35 10.16
CA HIS A 313 1.59 -1.45 11.29
C HIS A 313 0.45 -1.91 12.21
N GLY A 314 0.36 -1.28 13.38
CA GLY A 314 -0.84 -1.29 14.21
C GLY A 314 -1.69 -0.01 14.03
N VAL A 315 -2.82 0.07 14.71
CA VAL A 315 -3.69 1.27 14.69
C VAL A 315 -3.68 1.97 16.05
N TYR A 316 -3.37 3.27 16.05
CA TYR A 316 -3.64 4.15 17.18
C TYR A 316 -5.09 4.63 17.15
N VAL A 317 -5.71 4.72 18.32
CA VAL A 317 -7.07 5.26 18.51
C VAL A 317 -6.98 6.41 19.49
N GLN A 318 -7.43 7.60 19.07
CA GLN A 318 -7.31 8.80 19.89
C GLN A 318 -8.26 8.76 21.08
N ILE A 319 -7.79 9.19 22.25
CA ILE A 319 -8.61 9.46 23.42
C ILE A 319 -9.36 10.76 23.18
N ALA A 320 -10.65 10.65 22.89
CA ALA A 320 -11.53 11.78 22.64
C ALA A 320 -12.06 12.42 23.94
N ARG A 321 -12.24 11.61 25.00
CA ARG A 321 -12.70 12.09 26.31
C ARG A 321 -12.36 11.11 27.42
N MET A 322 -12.02 11.64 28.60
CA MET A 322 -11.98 10.89 29.86
C MET A 322 -13.31 11.06 30.59
N ILE A 323 -14.08 9.98 30.76
CA ILE A 323 -15.43 10.01 31.34
C ILE A 323 -15.38 9.86 32.86
N SER A 324 -14.53 8.96 33.36
CA SER A 324 -14.27 8.72 34.78
C SER A 324 -12.83 8.24 34.97
N SER A 325 -12.43 7.89 36.19
CA SER A 325 -11.10 7.33 36.46
C SER A 325 -10.82 5.99 35.77
N HIS A 326 -11.84 5.30 35.24
CA HIS A 326 -11.68 3.99 34.56
C HIS A 326 -12.28 3.98 33.16
N GLU A 327 -12.76 5.11 32.65
CA GLU A 327 -13.63 5.11 31.47
C GLU A 327 -13.21 6.16 30.47
N LEU A 328 -13.06 5.73 29.22
CA LEU A 328 -12.61 6.55 28.09
C LEU A 328 -13.64 6.49 26.95
N LEU A 329 -13.81 7.61 26.27
CA LEU A 329 -14.33 7.64 24.91
C LEU A 329 -13.13 7.76 23.96
N VAL A 330 -12.98 6.80 23.06
CA VAL A 330 -11.91 6.77 22.06
C VAL A 330 -12.49 6.88 20.66
N ARG A 331 -11.70 7.37 19.71
CA ARG A 331 -12.11 7.57 18.32
C ARG A 331 -11.03 7.22 17.29
N LEU A 332 -11.45 6.64 16.19
CA LEU A 332 -10.62 6.51 14.97
C LEU A 332 -10.54 7.88 14.30
N VAL A 333 -9.36 8.28 13.81
CA VAL A 333 -9.16 9.66 13.31
C VAL A 333 -9.09 9.73 11.80
N HIS A 334 -8.23 8.91 11.17
CA HIS A 334 -8.08 8.95 9.72
C HIS A 334 -9.33 8.39 9.03
N PRO A 335 -9.89 9.05 7.97
CA PRO A 335 -11.13 8.60 7.34
C PRO A 335 -11.11 7.15 6.83
N GLN A 336 -9.94 6.67 6.38
CA GLN A 336 -9.75 5.29 5.88
C GLN A 336 -9.47 4.28 7.00
N GLN A 337 -9.45 4.69 8.26
CA GLN A 337 -9.44 3.78 9.41
C GLN A 337 -10.84 3.65 10.04
N ILE A 338 -11.79 4.53 9.71
CA ILE A 338 -13.13 4.53 10.31
C ILE A 338 -13.81 3.17 10.11
N GLY A 339 -14.34 2.61 11.21
CA GLY A 339 -14.98 1.29 11.26
C GLY A 339 -14.03 0.12 11.47
N PHE A 340 -12.72 0.37 11.59
CA PHE A 340 -11.74 -0.65 11.95
C PHE A 340 -11.87 -1.06 13.42
N ASP A 341 -12.59 -2.15 13.66
CA ASP A 341 -12.98 -2.56 15.01
C ASP A 341 -12.10 -3.69 15.56
N PHE A 342 -11.04 -3.34 16.29
CA PHE A 342 -10.15 -4.30 16.94
C PHE A 342 -10.28 -4.35 18.46
N ILE A 343 -11.03 -3.43 19.06
CA ILE A 343 -11.19 -3.37 20.51
C ILE A 343 -12.16 -4.45 20.94
N HIS A 344 -11.80 -5.27 21.91
CA HIS A 344 -12.69 -6.26 22.53
C HIS A 344 -12.45 -6.34 24.04
N GLU A 345 -13.39 -6.96 24.76
CA GLU A 345 -13.20 -7.24 26.18
C GLU A 345 -12.02 -8.21 26.36
N GLY A 346 -11.19 -7.95 27.36
CA GLY A 346 -9.93 -8.65 27.58
C GLY A 346 -8.73 -8.08 26.83
N LEU A 347 -8.91 -7.17 25.88
CA LEU A 347 -7.80 -6.58 25.11
C LEU A 347 -6.83 -5.82 26.02
N GLU A 348 -5.55 -6.17 25.92
CA GLU A 348 -4.45 -5.39 26.49
C GLU A 348 -4.11 -4.22 25.58
N ILE A 349 -3.93 -3.04 26.17
CA ILE A 349 -3.66 -1.80 25.46
C ILE A 349 -2.48 -1.07 26.06
N GLU A 350 -1.76 -0.34 25.22
CA GLU A 350 -0.85 0.70 25.66
C GLU A 350 -1.54 2.07 25.62
N PHE A 351 -1.17 2.96 26.55
CA PHE A 351 -1.49 4.38 26.53
C PHE A 351 -0.26 5.14 26.05
N VAL A 352 -0.40 5.99 25.05
CA VAL A 352 0.72 6.65 24.38
C VAL A 352 0.51 8.15 24.32
N ASP A 353 1.53 8.91 24.74
CA ASP A 353 1.59 10.36 24.58
C ASP A 353 1.57 10.71 23.08
N GLY A 354 0.54 11.42 22.63
CA GLY A 354 0.26 11.63 21.21
C GLY A 354 1.29 12.52 20.49
N ARG A 355 2.15 13.21 21.24
CA ARG A 355 3.13 14.17 20.72
C ARG A 355 4.55 13.61 20.71
N SER A 356 4.86 12.68 21.60
CA SER A 356 6.20 12.08 21.76
C SER A 356 6.26 10.59 21.40
N LEU A 357 5.10 9.95 21.24
CA LEU A 357 4.93 8.51 21.03
C LEU A 357 5.52 7.63 22.15
N GLN A 358 5.74 8.21 23.34
CA GLN A 358 6.17 7.47 24.51
C GLN A 358 4.98 6.76 25.15
N THR A 359 5.14 5.47 25.45
CA THR A 359 4.16 4.72 26.24
C THR A 359 4.14 5.27 27.68
N ILE A 360 2.99 5.79 28.10
CA ILE A 360 2.72 6.32 29.44
C ILE A 360 2.43 5.17 30.42
N GLY A 361 1.74 4.14 29.94
CA GLY A 361 1.39 2.97 30.73
C GLY A 361 0.61 1.95 29.92
N GLU A 362 0.15 0.91 30.61
CA GLU A 362 -0.59 -0.21 30.03
C GLU A 362 -1.95 -0.37 30.74
N GLY A 363 -2.89 -1.02 30.08
CA GLY A 363 -4.21 -1.29 30.63
C GLY A 363 -4.89 -2.48 29.97
N LYS A 364 -6.06 -2.82 30.50
CA LYS A 364 -6.91 -3.90 29.99
C LYS A 364 -8.34 -3.43 29.87
N VAL A 365 -8.96 -3.64 28.72
CA VAL A 365 -10.36 -3.32 28.48
C VAL A 365 -11.24 -4.41 29.10
N ILE A 366 -12.14 -4.03 30.00
CA ILE A 366 -13.10 -4.97 30.63
C ILE A 366 -14.52 -4.81 30.11
N ARG A 367 -14.82 -3.70 29.44
CA ARG A 367 -16.11 -3.47 28.79
C ARG A 367 -15.94 -2.56 27.60
N LYS A 368 -16.68 -2.86 26.52
CA LYS A 368 -16.75 -2.03 25.32
C LYS A 368 -18.20 -1.68 25.00
N LYS A 369 -18.43 -0.44 24.56
CA LYS A 369 -19.70 0.03 24.01
C LYS A 369 -19.42 0.86 22.75
N PRO A 370 -19.54 0.28 21.54
CA PRO A 370 -19.44 1.07 20.31
C PRO A 370 -20.62 2.05 20.25
N LEU A 371 -20.35 3.30 19.91
CA LEU A 371 -21.39 4.32 19.73
C LEU A 371 -21.73 4.52 18.25
N ASN A 372 -20.72 4.47 17.39
CA ASN A 372 -20.82 4.47 15.94
C ASN A 372 -19.49 3.96 15.34
N LYS A 373 -19.33 4.04 14.00
CA LYS A 373 -18.13 3.60 13.28
C LYS A 373 -16.83 4.34 13.66
N GLU A 374 -16.92 5.50 14.30
CA GLU A 374 -15.77 6.30 14.71
C GLU A 374 -15.51 6.20 16.22
N PHE A 375 -16.57 6.29 17.04
CA PHE A 375 -16.48 6.42 18.49
C PHE A 375 -16.82 5.13 19.23
N THR A 376 -15.94 4.75 20.18
CA THR A 376 -16.14 3.62 21.08
C THR A 376 -15.88 4.05 22.52
N GLN A 377 -16.80 3.70 23.42
CA GLN A 377 -16.61 3.88 24.86
C GLN A 377 -16.02 2.59 25.45
N ILE A 378 -14.97 2.72 26.25
CA ILE A 378 -14.29 1.58 26.90
C ILE A 378 -14.19 1.80 28.40
N VAL A 379 -14.25 0.69 29.15
CA VAL A 379 -13.97 0.65 30.59
C VAL A 379 -12.72 -0.19 30.82
N LEU A 380 -11.84 0.31 31.68
CA LEU A 380 -10.56 -0.26 32.02
C LEU A 380 -10.64 -1.04 33.33
N GLU A 381 -9.85 -2.09 33.45
CA GLU A 381 -9.71 -2.89 34.68
C GLU A 381 -9.14 -2.05 35.84
N LYS A 382 -8.17 -1.18 35.52
CA LYS A 382 -7.45 -0.31 36.46
C LYS A 382 -7.71 1.16 36.14
N PRO A 383 -7.45 2.08 37.08
CA PRO A 383 -7.55 3.50 36.80
C PRO A 383 -6.65 3.91 35.62
N ILE A 384 -7.09 4.92 34.88
CA ILE A 384 -6.33 5.58 33.82
C ILE A 384 -4.96 6.05 34.40
N PRO A 385 -3.83 5.79 33.71
CA PRO A 385 -2.52 6.21 34.18
C PRO A 385 -2.42 7.74 34.39
N GLU A 386 -1.66 8.14 35.41
CA GLU A 386 -1.33 9.56 35.62
C GLU A 386 -0.56 10.13 34.41
N GLY A 387 -0.86 11.38 34.05
CA GLY A 387 -0.22 12.07 32.92
C GLY A 387 -0.89 11.85 31.56
N LEU A 388 -1.91 10.99 31.45
CA LEU A 388 -2.71 10.84 30.24
C LEU A 388 -3.64 12.03 30.01
N THR A 389 -3.76 12.48 28.75
CA THR A 389 -4.56 13.64 28.36
C THR A 389 -5.46 13.36 27.15
N VAL A 390 -6.46 14.22 26.91
CA VAL A 390 -7.28 14.15 25.68
C VAL A 390 -6.39 14.51 24.49
N GLY A 391 -6.46 13.72 23.42
CA GLY A 391 -5.60 13.85 22.25
C GLY A 391 -4.49 12.80 22.19
N ASP A 392 -4.10 12.23 23.33
CA ASP A 392 -3.27 11.02 23.41
C ASP A 392 -3.95 9.82 22.76
N ALA A 393 -3.24 8.71 22.61
CA ALA A 393 -3.75 7.54 21.92
C ALA A 393 -3.69 6.27 22.78
N ILE A 394 -4.54 5.31 22.42
CA ILE A 394 -4.36 3.90 22.79
C ILE A 394 -4.00 3.09 21.55
N ALA A 395 -3.30 1.98 21.73
CA ALA A 395 -3.15 0.94 20.72
C ALA A 395 -3.22 -0.45 21.38
N ALA A 396 -3.50 -1.47 20.57
CA ALA A 396 -3.43 -2.85 21.05
C ALA A 396 -1.99 -3.22 21.42
N ASN A 397 -1.79 -3.67 22.66
CA ASN A 397 -0.59 -4.42 23.03
C ASN A 397 -0.84 -5.88 22.64
N ARG A 398 -0.39 -6.23 21.45
CA ARG A 398 -0.76 -7.48 20.77
C ARG A 398 0.46 -8.37 20.61
N ASP A 399 0.24 -9.63 20.27
CA ASP A 399 1.29 -10.52 19.79
C ASP A 399 1.79 -10.05 18.41
N TYR A 400 2.68 -9.04 18.44
CA TYR A 400 3.18 -8.39 17.24
C TYR A 400 3.85 -9.42 16.33
N PRO A 401 3.60 -9.36 15.02
CA PRO A 401 3.98 -10.45 14.14
C PRO A 401 5.51 -10.55 13.98
N GLU A 402 6.02 -11.77 13.87
CA GLU A 402 7.31 -11.99 13.24
C GLU A 402 7.16 -11.64 11.75
N VAL A 403 8.07 -10.82 11.23
CA VAL A 403 8.08 -10.36 9.84
C VAL A 403 9.31 -10.91 9.14
N ARG A 404 9.10 -11.62 8.03
CA ARG A 404 10.17 -12.11 7.15
C ARG A 404 9.96 -11.59 5.74
N ILE A 405 10.87 -10.76 5.26
CA ILE A 405 10.79 -10.19 3.92
C ILE A 405 12.10 -10.53 3.22
N SER A 406 12.05 -11.49 2.29
CA SER A 406 13.26 -12.02 1.67
C SER A 406 13.18 -12.29 0.19
N GLY A 407 14.27 -12.02 -0.54
CA GLY A 407 14.39 -12.35 -1.96
C GLY A 407 13.52 -11.49 -2.90
N ASN A 408 12.91 -10.42 -2.39
CA ASN A 408 11.99 -9.60 -3.17
C ASN A 408 12.73 -8.57 -4.03
N THR A 409 12.14 -8.21 -5.16
CA THR A 409 12.55 -7.06 -5.99
C THR A 409 11.53 -5.94 -5.85
N ILE A 410 11.95 -4.77 -5.37
CA ILE A 410 11.11 -3.59 -5.19
C ILE A 410 11.66 -2.43 -6.01
N ARG A 411 10.92 -1.96 -7.01
CA ARG A 411 11.40 -0.90 -7.89
C ARG A 411 10.30 -0.09 -8.56
N ASN A 412 10.66 1.06 -9.09
CA ASN A 412 9.86 1.86 -10.04
C ASN A 412 8.51 2.38 -9.53
N ASN A 413 8.12 2.07 -8.30
CA ASN A 413 6.89 2.53 -7.68
C ASN A 413 7.00 3.99 -7.26
N ARG A 414 5.86 4.67 -7.14
CA ARG A 414 5.68 5.74 -6.14
C ARG A 414 5.31 4.99 -4.86
N ALA A 415 5.77 5.24 -3.63
CA ALA A 415 6.71 6.25 -3.15
C ALA A 415 7.90 5.59 -2.44
N ARG A 416 7.71 5.01 -1.24
CA ARG A 416 8.76 4.32 -0.47
C ARG A 416 8.82 2.84 -0.85
N GLY A 417 9.85 2.13 -0.40
CA GLY A 417 9.92 0.67 -0.52
C GLY A 417 9.07 -0.01 0.55
N MET A 418 9.52 0.00 1.80
CA MET A 418 8.85 -0.64 2.93
C MET A 418 8.64 0.33 4.08
N LEU A 419 7.44 0.37 4.65
CA LEU A 419 7.17 0.96 5.96
C LEU A 419 7.17 -0.15 7.02
N LEU A 420 8.17 -0.12 7.90
CA LEU A 420 8.38 -1.15 8.91
C LEU A 420 7.96 -0.65 10.29
N ASN A 421 6.65 -0.62 10.51
CA ASN A 421 6.00 -0.14 11.74
C ASN A 421 5.58 -1.32 12.63
N CYS A 422 6.43 -2.33 12.77
CA CYS A 422 6.15 -3.54 13.54
C CYS A 422 7.07 -3.65 14.75
N ARG A 423 6.51 -3.88 15.94
CA ARG A 423 7.28 -4.16 17.16
C ARG A 423 7.83 -5.58 17.22
N GLY A 424 7.25 -6.51 16.48
CA GLY A 424 7.69 -7.89 16.43
C GLY A 424 9.04 -8.03 15.72
N LYS A 425 9.63 -9.22 15.85
CA LYS A 425 10.92 -9.56 15.24
C LYS A 425 10.83 -9.40 13.72
N THR A 426 11.64 -8.52 13.16
CA THR A 426 11.60 -8.18 11.73
C THR A 426 12.92 -8.53 11.05
N ARG A 427 12.86 -9.30 9.97
CA ARG A 427 14.01 -9.72 9.16
C ARG A 427 13.78 -9.31 7.70
N VAL A 428 14.66 -8.44 7.20
CA VAL A 428 14.66 -7.95 5.81
C VAL A 428 15.95 -8.42 5.16
N GLU A 429 15.86 -9.48 4.36
CA GLU A 429 17.02 -10.27 3.94
C GLU A 429 17.09 -10.44 2.42
N ASN A 430 18.23 -10.13 1.80
CA ASN A 430 18.48 -10.45 0.38
C ASN A 430 17.46 -9.85 -0.61
N ASN A 431 16.93 -8.66 -0.32
CA ASN A 431 16.03 -7.94 -1.22
C ASN A 431 16.80 -6.96 -2.12
N TYR A 432 16.23 -6.64 -3.28
CA TYR A 432 16.69 -5.59 -4.17
C TYR A 432 15.75 -4.38 -4.11
N PHE A 433 16.31 -3.18 -3.98
CA PHE A 433 15.57 -1.92 -3.95
C PHE A 433 16.07 -0.95 -5.03
N HIS A 434 15.12 -0.34 -5.76
CA HIS A 434 15.35 0.81 -6.65
C HIS A 434 14.15 1.77 -6.58
N THR A 435 14.10 2.59 -5.53
CA THR A 435 12.92 3.37 -5.15
C THR A 435 13.16 4.87 -5.24
N PRO A 436 12.17 5.68 -5.68
CA PRO A 436 12.30 7.14 -5.64
C PRO A 436 12.26 7.68 -4.22
N GLY A 437 11.55 7.02 -3.30
CA GLY A 437 11.57 7.34 -1.87
C GLY A 437 12.59 6.53 -1.08
N ALA A 438 12.51 6.66 0.25
CA ALA A 438 13.23 5.79 1.19
C ALA A 438 12.93 4.32 0.86
N ALA A 439 13.98 3.51 0.76
CA ALA A 439 13.83 2.08 0.54
C ALA A 439 13.20 1.40 1.76
N ILE A 440 13.58 1.84 2.95
CA ILE A 440 13.00 1.42 4.23
C ILE A 440 12.70 2.67 5.05
N LEU A 441 11.48 2.78 5.55
CA LEU A 441 11.02 3.87 6.40
C LEU A 441 10.47 3.31 7.72
N PHE A 442 10.94 3.84 8.83
CA PHE A 442 10.35 3.69 10.15
C PHE A 442 9.51 4.94 10.45
N GLU A 443 8.19 4.81 10.39
CA GLU A 443 7.24 5.90 10.57
C GLU A 443 6.36 5.63 11.81
N GLY A 444 5.05 5.80 11.68
CA GLY A 444 4.09 5.76 12.77
C GLY A 444 3.91 7.11 13.44
N ASP A 445 2.66 7.48 13.69
CA ASP A 445 2.30 8.73 14.34
C ASP A 445 0.91 8.63 14.98
N ALA A 446 0.64 9.49 15.97
CA ALA A 446 -0.66 9.63 16.63
C ALA A 446 -1.25 11.03 16.39
N SER A 447 -1.09 11.56 15.17
CA SER A 447 -1.41 12.95 14.81
C SER A 447 -2.18 13.11 13.50
N TYR A 448 -1.89 12.29 12.50
CA TYR A 448 -2.48 12.29 11.17
C TYR A 448 -2.85 10.88 10.70
N TRP A 449 -1.88 9.98 10.51
CA TRP A 449 -2.17 8.62 10.03
C TRP A 449 -2.71 7.72 11.14
N PHE A 450 -2.33 7.98 12.40
CA PHE A 450 -2.72 7.14 13.54
C PHE A 450 -2.30 5.66 13.33
N GLU A 451 -1.09 5.47 12.81
CA GLU A 451 -0.47 4.16 12.65
C GLU A 451 0.54 3.91 13.78
N GLN A 452 0.35 2.80 14.50
CA GLN A 452 1.25 2.36 15.54
C GLN A 452 2.44 1.62 14.93
N GLY A 453 3.63 2.16 15.21
CA GLY A 453 4.93 1.59 14.87
C GLY A 453 5.83 1.38 16.09
N GLY A 454 7.09 1.74 15.91
CA GLY A 454 8.13 1.66 16.95
C GLY A 454 8.79 0.28 16.99
N VAL A 455 9.71 0.02 16.08
CA VAL A 455 10.35 -1.29 15.95
C VAL A 455 11.15 -1.66 17.22
N SER A 456 11.21 -2.95 17.55
CA SER A 456 11.92 -3.41 18.76
C SER A 456 12.99 -4.49 18.54
N ASP A 457 13.01 -5.14 17.37
CA ASP A 457 14.05 -6.07 16.91
C ASP A 457 14.01 -6.12 15.37
N CYS A 458 14.95 -5.46 14.71
CA CYS A 458 15.03 -5.43 13.25
C CYS A 458 16.44 -5.76 12.76
N VAL A 459 16.53 -6.68 11.80
CA VAL A 459 17.76 -6.95 11.06
C VAL A 459 17.51 -6.72 9.58
N ILE A 460 18.32 -5.86 8.99
CA ILE A 460 18.36 -5.54 7.57
C ILE A 460 19.70 -6.05 7.05
N GLN A 461 19.69 -7.18 6.34
CA GLN A 461 20.90 -7.89 5.96
C GLN A 461 20.92 -8.38 4.51
N GLY A 462 22.09 -8.31 3.85
CA GLY A 462 22.27 -8.92 2.52
C GLY A 462 21.50 -8.22 1.40
N ASN A 463 20.89 -7.07 1.65
CA ASN A 463 20.08 -6.37 0.66
C ASN A 463 20.96 -5.55 -0.29
N THR A 464 20.46 -5.32 -1.51
CA THR A 464 21.04 -4.39 -2.47
C THR A 464 20.14 -3.16 -2.59
N PHE A 465 20.70 -2.00 -2.28
CA PHE A 465 20.06 -0.69 -2.45
C PHE A 465 20.67 0.00 -3.66
N ASP A 466 20.02 -0.11 -4.81
CA ASP A 466 20.49 0.42 -6.08
C ASP A 466 19.82 1.77 -6.36
N ASN A 467 20.59 2.86 -6.24
CA ASN A 467 20.16 4.20 -6.61
C ASN A 467 18.87 4.67 -5.92
N CYS A 468 18.59 4.16 -4.72
CA CYS A 468 17.42 4.54 -3.93
C CYS A 468 17.41 6.02 -3.54
N LEU A 469 16.23 6.51 -3.18
CA LEU A 469 15.97 7.90 -2.83
C LEU A 469 16.41 8.86 -3.94
N PHE A 470 16.06 8.53 -5.19
CA PHE A 470 16.28 9.40 -6.36
C PHE A 470 15.14 10.42 -6.58
N GLY A 471 14.07 10.33 -5.80
CA GLY A 471 12.92 11.23 -5.79
C GLY A 471 12.81 11.97 -4.46
N VAL A 472 11.58 12.30 -4.05
CA VAL A 472 11.31 13.26 -2.96
C VAL A 472 10.71 12.66 -1.69
N TRP A 473 10.41 11.36 -1.68
CA TRP A 473 9.68 10.71 -0.58
C TRP A 473 10.63 10.08 0.46
N GLY A 474 11.40 10.91 1.15
CA GLY A 474 12.30 10.46 2.21
C GLY A 474 13.42 11.45 2.50
N LYS A 475 14.18 11.17 3.56
CA LYS A 475 15.38 11.91 3.99
C LYS A 475 16.65 11.04 4.05
N GLY A 476 16.50 9.72 3.96
CA GLY A 476 17.58 8.76 3.80
C GLY A 476 17.12 7.52 3.05
N VAL A 477 18.06 6.75 2.49
CA VAL A 477 17.74 5.44 1.88
C VAL A 477 17.07 4.53 2.91
N ILE A 478 17.60 4.52 4.13
CA ILE A 478 16.94 4.03 5.33
C ILE A 478 16.60 5.25 6.20
N ASP A 479 15.33 5.42 6.52
CA ASP A 479 14.81 6.66 7.10
C ASP A 479 13.96 6.41 8.35
N VAL A 480 14.03 7.32 9.29
CA VAL A 480 13.09 7.43 10.42
C VAL A 480 12.33 8.74 10.26
N GLN A 481 11.00 8.66 10.17
CA GLN A 481 10.10 9.83 10.16
C GLN A 481 8.89 9.68 11.08
N ALA A 482 9.03 8.93 12.19
CA ALA A 482 7.98 8.83 13.19
C ALA A 482 7.49 10.23 13.65
N GLY A 483 6.18 10.36 13.92
CA GLY A 483 5.50 11.61 14.32
C GLY A 483 5.82 12.11 15.73
N ILE A 484 7.10 12.18 16.08
CA ILE A 484 7.61 12.65 17.37
C ILE A 484 7.86 14.16 17.27
N HIS A 485 6.90 14.92 17.80
CA HIS A 485 6.91 16.38 17.79
C HIS A 485 7.50 16.98 19.07
N GLU A 486 7.46 16.25 20.18
CA GLU A 486 7.95 16.68 21.49
C GLU A 486 8.79 15.60 22.19
N LYS A 487 9.53 15.99 23.24
CA LYS A 487 10.36 15.09 24.07
C LYS A 487 11.34 14.20 23.27
N ARG A 488 11.86 14.70 22.14
CA ARG A 488 12.80 13.96 21.27
C ARG A 488 14.05 13.46 22.01
N GLU A 489 14.53 14.22 22.99
CA GLU A 489 15.69 13.83 23.81
C GLU A 489 15.48 12.49 24.54
N SER A 490 14.24 12.19 24.96
CA SER A 490 13.91 10.99 25.74
C SER A 490 13.11 9.95 24.96
N SER A 491 12.45 10.31 23.86
CA SER A 491 11.72 9.33 23.04
C SER A 491 12.68 8.38 22.33
N ARG A 492 12.41 7.08 22.43
CA ARG A 492 13.17 6.00 21.77
C ARG A 492 12.19 5.05 21.09
N TYR A 493 11.43 5.59 20.14
CA TYR A 493 10.31 4.89 19.53
C TYR A 493 10.77 3.61 18.82
N ASN A 494 11.89 3.69 18.11
CA ASN A 494 12.52 2.57 17.42
C ASN A 494 13.74 2.08 18.22
N ARG A 495 13.92 0.76 18.35
CA ARG A 495 15.01 0.14 19.12
C ARG A 495 15.56 -1.11 18.44
N ASN A 496 16.83 -1.42 18.74
CA ASN A 496 17.51 -2.66 18.36
C ASN A 496 17.47 -2.93 16.85
N ILE A 497 18.05 -2.00 16.08
CA ILE A 497 18.14 -2.09 14.62
C ILE A 497 19.56 -2.46 14.24
N VAL A 498 19.72 -3.52 13.44
CA VAL A 498 21.01 -3.95 12.88
C VAL A 498 20.94 -3.89 11.36
N ILE A 499 21.80 -3.07 10.75
CA ILE A 499 21.97 -2.90 9.31
C ILE A 499 23.36 -3.42 8.96
N LYS A 500 23.43 -4.58 8.33
CA LYS A 500 24.71 -5.26 8.06
C LYS A 500 24.79 -6.03 6.76
N ASP A 501 25.98 -6.23 6.22
CA ASP A 501 26.21 -7.04 5.02
C ASP A 501 25.37 -6.59 3.81
N ASN A 502 24.96 -5.31 3.75
CA ASN A 502 24.19 -4.78 2.63
C ASN A 502 25.12 -4.09 1.62
N ARG A 503 24.67 -4.00 0.38
CA ARG A 503 25.34 -3.28 -0.70
C ARG A 503 24.54 -2.03 -1.08
N PHE A 504 25.16 -0.86 -0.98
CA PHE A 504 24.58 0.43 -1.34
C PHE A 504 25.27 0.99 -2.59
N ILE A 505 24.57 1.00 -3.72
CA ILE A 505 25.06 1.55 -4.99
C ILE A 505 24.49 2.96 -5.14
N ARG A 506 25.36 3.98 -5.02
CA ARG A 506 24.98 5.40 -4.99
C ARG A 506 25.19 6.07 -6.34
N GLY A 507 24.09 6.49 -6.96
CA GLY A 507 24.07 7.36 -8.14
C GLY A 507 23.57 8.77 -7.83
N ASN A 508 23.35 9.09 -6.56
CA ASN A 508 23.02 10.43 -6.08
C ASN A 508 23.66 10.67 -4.70
N GLN A 509 23.57 11.91 -4.21
CA GLN A 509 24.15 12.33 -2.93
C GLN A 509 23.18 12.24 -1.75
N SER A 510 22.06 11.52 -1.88
CA SER A 510 21.10 11.35 -0.80
C SER A 510 21.76 10.64 0.41
N PRO A 511 21.34 10.98 1.64
CA PRO A 511 21.81 10.28 2.84
C PRO A 511 21.48 8.78 2.78
N LEU A 512 22.37 7.95 3.29
CA LEU A 512 22.12 6.51 3.42
C LEU A 512 21.24 6.21 4.63
N LEU A 513 21.48 6.92 5.73
CA LEU A 513 20.74 6.78 6.97
C LEU A 513 20.34 8.15 7.50
N HIS A 514 19.04 8.35 7.70
CA HIS A 514 18.51 9.43 8.51
C HIS A 514 17.78 8.81 9.71
N ALA A 515 18.26 9.07 10.92
CA ALA A 515 17.69 8.48 12.14
C ALA A 515 17.55 9.50 13.26
N PHE A 516 16.40 9.45 13.94
CA PHE A 516 16.22 10.15 15.20
C PHE A 516 15.37 9.35 16.19
N CYS A 517 15.54 9.60 17.50
CA CYS A 517 14.80 8.91 18.55
C CYS A 517 14.91 7.37 18.44
N VAL A 518 16.10 6.88 18.11
CA VAL A 518 16.44 5.45 18.03
C VAL A 518 17.39 5.06 19.15
N ASP A 519 17.17 3.88 19.75
CA ASP A 519 18.12 3.26 20.69
C ASP A 519 18.74 1.98 20.11
N ASN A 520 20.04 1.76 20.34
CA ASN A 520 20.76 0.57 19.89
C ASN A 520 20.66 0.33 18.37
N LEU A 521 21.16 1.28 17.58
CA LEU A 521 21.30 1.14 16.12
C LEU A 521 22.73 0.74 15.78
N GLN A 522 22.89 -0.35 15.03
CA GLN A 522 24.18 -0.86 14.59
C GLN A 522 24.23 -0.87 13.06
N TRP A 523 25.18 -0.14 12.51
CA TRP A 523 25.53 -0.15 11.10
C TRP A 523 26.96 -0.70 10.97
N ARG A 524 27.12 -1.85 10.29
CA ARG A 524 28.42 -2.52 10.17
C ARG A 524 28.48 -3.46 8.98
N ASP A 525 29.67 -3.69 8.46
CA ASP A 525 29.95 -4.66 7.42
C ASP A 525 29.17 -4.39 6.11
N ASN A 526 28.81 -3.13 5.83
CA ASN A 526 28.11 -2.74 4.60
C ASN A 526 29.09 -2.23 3.53
N GLN A 527 28.82 -2.57 2.28
CA GLN A 527 29.56 -2.09 1.12
C GLN A 527 28.86 -0.85 0.56
N ILE A 528 29.59 0.25 0.42
CA ILE A 528 29.07 1.51 -0.15
C ILE A 528 29.87 1.82 -1.41
N GLU A 529 29.22 1.76 -2.56
CA GLU A 529 29.78 2.07 -3.88
C GLU A 529 29.28 3.44 -4.33
N ALA A 530 30.17 4.33 -4.79
CA ALA A 530 29.79 5.67 -5.25
C ALA A 530 30.65 6.12 -6.44
N SER A 531 30.02 6.69 -7.48
CA SER A 531 30.73 7.45 -8.50
C SER A 531 31.08 8.83 -7.95
N ARG A 532 32.37 9.08 -7.69
CA ARG A 532 32.99 10.37 -7.26
C ARG A 532 32.16 11.22 -6.28
N ILE A 533 32.57 11.21 -5.01
CA ILE A 533 31.97 12.04 -3.96
C ILE A 533 32.52 13.45 -4.05
N ASP A 534 31.76 14.37 -4.65
CA ASP A 534 32.12 15.79 -4.72
C ASP A 534 31.69 16.59 -3.46
N ASN A 535 31.09 15.95 -2.44
CA ASN A 535 30.62 16.61 -1.22
C ASN A 535 31.14 15.93 0.07
N PRO A 536 31.82 16.65 0.99
CA PRO A 536 32.40 16.09 2.22
C PRO A 536 31.38 15.77 3.34
N GLU A 537 30.08 15.99 3.17
CA GLU A 537 29.08 15.73 4.21
C GLU A 537 28.83 14.23 4.44
N SER A 538 28.71 13.86 5.73
CA SER A 538 28.46 12.47 6.15
C SER A 538 27.15 11.94 5.53
N PRO A 539 27.13 10.73 4.93
CA PRO A 539 25.89 10.11 4.45
C PRO A 539 24.99 9.61 5.59
N PHE A 540 25.40 9.81 6.84
CA PHE A 540 24.68 9.45 8.05
C PHE A 540 24.24 10.71 8.81
N ILE A 541 22.93 10.89 8.97
CA ILE A 541 22.30 11.98 9.72
C ILE A 541 21.64 11.39 10.96
N ILE A 542 22.24 11.61 12.13
CA ILE A 542 21.79 11.03 13.41
C ILE A 542 21.50 12.16 14.40
N SER A 543 20.34 12.11 15.05
CA SER A 543 19.98 13.11 16.08
C SER A 543 19.11 12.48 17.18
N PHE A 544 19.26 12.90 18.44
CA PHE A 544 18.43 12.41 19.55
C PHE A 544 18.40 10.87 19.69
N CYS A 545 19.47 10.19 19.31
CA CYS A 545 19.61 8.73 19.42
C CYS A 545 20.49 8.34 20.60
N SER A 546 20.36 7.10 21.06
CA SER A 546 21.24 6.48 22.06
C SER A 546 21.88 5.22 21.48
N ASN A 547 23.10 4.89 21.92
CA ASN A 547 23.78 3.63 21.58
C ASN A 547 23.88 3.36 20.06
N VAL A 548 24.25 4.38 19.29
CA VAL A 548 24.46 4.25 17.83
C VAL A 548 25.91 3.88 17.55
N SER A 549 26.12 2.83 16.75
CA SER A 549 27.44 2.40 16.29
C SER A 549 27.45 2.32 14.77
N ILE A 550 28.30 3.11 14.12
CA ILE A 550 28.54 3.08 12.68
C ILE A 550 29.99 2.67 12.46
N LYS A 551 30.21 1.50 11.87
CA LYS A 551 31.54 0.89 11.67
C LYS A 551 31.65 0.40 10.23
N ASP A 552 31.92 1.30 9.29
CA ASP A 552 32.23 0.96 7.89
C ASP A 552 33.20 1.98 7.29
N GLU A 553 34.11 1.51 6.44
CA GLU A 553 34.98 2.35 5.61
C GLU A 553 34.30 2.62 4.27
N LEU A 554 34.29 3.88 3.82
CA LEU A 554 33.74 4.23 2.52
C LEU A 554 34.71 3.74 1.42
N TYR A 555 34.27 2.80 0.59
CA TYR A 555 35.06 2.33 -0.56
C TYR A 555 34.73 3.14 -1.81
N CYS A 556 35.67 3.97 -2.25
CA CYS A 556 35.58 4.66 -3.54
C CYS A 556 36.27 3.82 -4.62
N GLU A 557 35.55 2.94 -5.31
CA GLU A 557 36.02 2.35 -6.57
C GLU A 557 34.90 2.25 -7.60
N THR A 558 35.02 3.00 -8.70
CA THR A 558 35.25 2.47 -10.05
C THR A 558 35.32 3.62 -11.07
N ASP A 559 36.16 3.42 -12.09
CA ASP A 559 36.31 4.27 -13.29
C ASP A 559 34.96 4.60 -13.95
N PRO A 560 34.85 5.73 -14.68
CA PRO A 560 33.61 6.13 -15.33
C PRO A 560 33.05 5.00 -16.19
N LEU A 561 31.79 4.63 -15.94
CA LEU A 561 31.01 3.78 -16.83
C LEU A 561 31.19 4.29 -18.27
N PRO A 562 31.63 3.45 -19.23
CA PRO A 562 31.74 3.88 -20.62
C PRO A 562 30.35 4.30 -21.10
N ASN A 563 30.27 5.48 -21.70
CA ASN A 563 29.07 6.01 -22.35
C ASN A 563 28.41 4.92 -23.21
N LEU A 564 27.31 4.35 -22.75
CA LEU A 564 26.40 3.58 -23.59
C LEU A 564 25.50 4.57 -24.34
N ASN A 565 26.11 5.28 -25.29
CA ASN A 565 25.41 5.92 -26.41
C ASN A 565 25.71 5.08 -27.65
N THR A 566 24.86 4.08 -27.92
CA THR A 566 24.53 3.58 -29.27
C THR A 566 23.14 3.01 -29.27
#